data_AF-A0A0C1C5V6-F1
#
_entry.id   AF-A0A0C1C5V6-F1
#
_cell.length_a   1.000
_cell.length_b   1.000
_cell.length_c   1.000
_cell.angle_alpha   90.00
_cell.angle_beta   90.00
_cell.angle_gamma   90.00
#
_symmetry.space_group_name_H-M   'P 1'
#
loop_
_entity.id
_entity.type
_entity.pdbx_description
1 polymer ?
#
loop_
_entity_poly.entity_id
_entity_poly.type
_entity_poly.pdbx_seq_one_letter_code
_entity_poly.pdbx_strand_id
1 'polypeptide(L)'
;MSHFEALSAVLAGNFGTGNISGMAVALSTGGPGALVWMWVMAFLGAAIQYASCLLAVKYREINASGEYVGGPMYYLKNGLGLKSLSFIFSIFTILGALTVGNFAQVNSISLPLAKMGIPPLFMGITMAFLVGIVIVGGIQRIAKLASIIVPFKAALYLGGALLILIMHYESIPAAFQLMFESAFAFKPAVGGILGYSVFKSFNCRF
;
A
#
# COMPACT_ATOMS: atom_id res chain seq x y z
N MET A 1 -3.83 23.23 5.93
CA MET A 1 -2.96 22.23 5.28
C MET A 1 -2.75 22.66 3.85
N SER A 2 -1.51 22.75 3.38
CA SER A 2 -1.21 23.04 1.97
C SER A 2 -1.55 21.84 1.07
N HIS A 3 -1.77 22.07 -0.22
CA HIS A 3 -2.00 20.99 -1.19
C HIS A 3 -0.83 19.99 -1.24
N PHE A 4 0.40 20.48 -1.05
CA PHE A 4 1.60 19.63 -1.01
C PHE A 4 1.66 18.73 0.24
N GLU A 5 1.32 19.27 1.42
CA GLU A 5 1.23 18.47 2.65
C GLU A 5 0.12 17.43 2.56
N ALA A 6 -1.02 17.79 1.97
CA ALA A 6 -2.14 16.87 1.74
C ALA A 6 -1.72 15.72 0.80
N LEU A 7 -1.09 16.08 -0.33
CA LEU A 7 -0.59 15.12 -1.30
C LEU A 7 0.48 14.21 -0.67
N SER A 8 1.41 14.79 0.09
CA SER A 8 2.47 14.04 0.76
C SER A 8 1.92 13.08 1.80
N ALA A 9 0.90 13.45 2.56
CA ALA A 9 0.23 12.57 3.52
C ALA A 9 -0.41 11.36 2.82
N VAL A 10 -1.08 11.58 1.69
CA VAL A 10 -1.68 10.50 0.87
C VAL A 10 -0.59 9.59 0.30
N LEU A 11 0.47 10.18 -0.26
CA LEU A 11 1.62 9.41 -0.76
C LEU A 11 2.30 8.62 0.36
N ALA A 12 2.45 9.18 1.57
CA ALA A 12 3.03 8.49 2.71
C ALA A 12 2.27 7.20 3.04
N GLY A 13 0.93 7.26 3.02
CA GLY A 13 0.06 6.10 3.23
C GLY A 13 0.20 5.03 2.15
N ASN A 14 0.47 5.43 0.91
CA ASN A 14 0.63 4.50 -0.22
C ASN A 14 2.03 3.90 -0.33
N PHE A 15 3.06 4.61 0.13
CA PHE A 15 4.43 4.11 0.16
C PHE A 15 4.68 3.28 1.42
N GLY A 16 4.18 2.05 1.45
CA GLY A 16 4.39 1.11 2.57
C GLY A 16 5.44 0.04 2.29
N THR A 17 5.76 -0.74 3.33
CA THR A 17 6.54 -1.98 3.19
C THR A 17 5.88 -2.97 2.22
N GLY A 18 4.55 -2.94 2.13
CA GLY A 18 3.75 -3.75 1.21
C GLY A 18 4.09 -3.56 -0.27
N ASN A 19 4.59 -2.39 -0.69
CA ASN A 19 5.04 -2.23 -2.07
C ASN A 19 6.32 -3.05 -2.33
N ILE A 20 7.24 -3.11 -1.36
CA ILE A 20 8.51 -3.82 -1.52
C ILE A 20 8.32 -5.32 -1.29
N SER A 21 7.74 -5.71 -0.15
CA SER A 21 7.53 -7.11 0.19
C SER A 21 6.47 -7.76 -0.70
N GLY A 22 5.40 -7.02 -1.06
CA GLY A 22 4.37 -7.48 -1.97
C GLY A 22 4.90 -7.72 -3.38
N MET A 23 5.75 -6.83 -3.91
CA MET A 23 6.44 -7.06 -5.19
C MET A 23 7.33 -8.30 -5.13
N ALA A 24 8.10 -8.49 -4.03
CA ALA A 24 8.95 -9.66 -3.87
C ALA A 24 8.15 -10.98 -3.81
N VAL A 25 7.02 -10.98 -3.11
CA VAL A 25 6.11 -12.14 -3.06
C VAL A 25 5.46 -12.38 -4.42
N ALA A 26 5.01 -11.34 -5.12
CA ALA A 26 4.44 -11.48 -6.47
C ALA A 26 5.46 -12.05 -7.47
N LEU A 27 6.71 -11.58 -7.41
CA LEU A 27 7.79 -12.10 -8.25
C LEU A 27 8.15 -13.55 -7.90
N SER A 28 8.20 -13.92 -6.62
CA SER A 28 8.57 -15.28 -6.20
C SER A 28 7.47 -16.31 -6.45
N THR A 29 6.20 -15.90 -6.35
CA THR A 29 5.03 -16.79 -6.53
C THR A 29 4.54 -16.82 -7.97
N GLY A 30 4.49 -15.66 -8.64
CA GLY A 30 3.97 -15.51 -10.00
C GLY A 30 5.04 -15.46 -11.09
N GLY A 31 6.32 -15.40 -10.72
CA GLY A 31 7.44 -15.27 -11.64
C GLY A 31 7.57 -13.86 -12.25
N PRO A 32 8.55 -13.65 -13.13
CA PRO A 32 8.84 -12.34 -13.73
C PRO A 32 7.67 -11.71 -14.49
N GLY A 33 6.78 -12.54 -15.05
CA GLY A 33 5.59 -12.10 -15.78
C GLY A 33 4.55 -11.38 -14.92
N ALA A 34 4.54 -11.60 -13.60
CA ALA A 34 3.63 -10.92 -12.68
C ALA A 34 3.83 -9.39 -12.70
N LEU A 35 5.06 -8.92 -12.90
CA LEU A 35 5.39 -7.49 -12.92
C LEU A 35 4.70 -6.73 -14.06
N VAL A 36 4.52 -7.36 -15.23
CA VAL A 36 3.80 -6.76 -16.35
C VAL A 36 2.32 -6.56 -15.99
N TRP A 37 1.70 -7.57 -15.38
CA TRP A 37 0.32 -7.48 -14.91
C TRP A 37 0.15 -6.49 -13.77
N MET A 38 1.16 -6.28 -12.92
CA MET A 38 1.15 -5.23 -11.90
C MET A 38 1.06 -3.83 -12.53
N TRP A 39 1.69 -3.58 -13.68
CA TRP A 39 1.53 -2.29 -14.39
C TRP A 39 0.12 -2.09 -14.93
N VAL A 40 -0.50 -3.13 -15.49
CA VAL A 40 -1.89 -3.09 -15.95
C VAL A 40 -2.83 -2.79 -14.76
N MET A 41 -2.63 -3.49 -13.64
CA MET A 41 -3.41 -3.26 -12.42
C MET A 41 -3.15 -1.88 -11.82
N ALA A 42 -1.93 -1.34 -11.92
CA ALA A 42 -1.64 0.02 -11.48
C ALA A 42 -2.39 1.06 -12.32
N PHE A 43 -2.47 0.88 -13.64
CA PHE A 43 -3.23 1.77 -14.53
C PHE A 43 -4.73 1.73 -14.21
N LEU A 44 -5.32 0.53 -14.10
CA LEU A 44 -6.74 0.38 -13.74
C LEU A 44 -7.02 0.89 -12.34
N GLY A 45 -6.12 0.63 -11.39
CA GLY A 45 -6.20 1.11 -10.02
C GLY A 45 -6.18 2.63 -9.94
N ALA A 46 -5.39 3.31 -10.77
CA ALA A 46 -5.37 4.77 -10.83
C ALA A 46 -6.72 5.35 -11.30
N ALA A 47 -7.37 4.73 -12.27
CA ALA A 47 -8.70 5.14 -12.73
C ALA A 47 -9.76 4.97 -11.63
N ILE A 48 -9.74 3.82 -10.92
CA ILE A 48 -10.65 3.55 -9.79
C ILE A 48 -10.41 4.57 -8.67
N GLN A 49 -9.14 4.80 -8.31
CA GLN A 49 -8.77 5.74 -7.27
C GLN A 49 -9.21 7.17 -7.60
N TYR A 50 -9.08 7.59 -8.87
CA TYR A 50 -9.57 8.88 -9.33
C TYR A 50 -11.09 9.00 -9.15
N ALA A 51 -11.85 8.00 -9.57
CA ALA A 51 -13.30 7.98 -9.38
C ALA A 51 -13.70 8.04 -7.89
N SER A 52 -12.99 7.30 -7.03
CA SER A 52 -13.20 7.35 -5.58
C SER A 52 -12.92 8.72 -4.98
N CYS A 53 -11.84 9.38 -5.39
CA CYS A 53 -11.52 10.75 -4.95
C CYS A 53 -12.58 11.76 -5.42
N LEU A 54 -13.03 11.66 -6.67
CA LEU A 54 -14.07 12.52 -7.21
C LEU A 54 -15.37 12.40 -6.41
N LEU A 55 -15.81 11.16 -6.13
CA LEU A 55 -16.99 10.89 -5.32
C LEU A 55 -16.81 11.37 -3.87
N ALA A 56 -15.62 11.19 -3.30
CA ALA A 56 -15.32 11.66 -1.95
C ALA A 56 -15.42 13.18 -1.83
N VAL A 57 -14.99 13.94 -2.85
CA VAL A 57 -15.15 15.41 -2.88
C VAL A 57 -16.61 15.81 -3.08
N LYS A 58 -17.35 15.11 -3.95
CA LYS A 58 -18.77 15.41 -4.23
C LYS A 58 -19.68 15.19 -3.03
N TYR A 59 -19.44 14.15 -2.24
CA TYR A 59 -20.29 13.73 -1.11
C TYR A 59 -19.67 14.00 0.27
N ARG A 60 -18.64 14.85 0.36
CA ARG A 60 -18.01 15.24 1.63
C ARG A 60 -18.99 15.99 2.54
N GLU A 61 -18.84 15.78 3.84
CA GLU A 61 -19.54 16.52 4.89
C GLU A 61 -18.54 17.39 5.67
N ILE A 62 -19.05 18.32 6.46
CA ILE A 62 -18.26 19.07 7.44
C ILE A 62 -18.58 18.46 8.80
N ASN A 63 -17.55 18.02 9.54
CA ASN A 63 -17.74 17.46 10.88
C ASN A 63 -18.01 18.57 11.91
N ALA A 64 -18.33 18.19 13.15
CA ALA A 64 -18.60 19.13 14.24
C ALA A 64 -17.40 20.06 14.56
N SER A 65 -16.20 19.65 14.19
CA SER A 65 -14.95 20.42 14.36
C SER A 65 -14.67 21.38 13.18
N GLY A 66 -15.58 21.48 12.19
CA GLY A 66 -15.42 22.35 11.03
C GLY A 66 -14.50 21.79 9.93
N GLU A 67 -14.12 20.51 10.01
CA GLU A 67 -13.21 19.88 9.06
C GLU A 67 -13.99 19.10 7.98
N TYR A 68 -13.47 19.12 6.75
CA TYR A 68 -14.02 18.30 5.66
C TYR A 68 -13.71 16.82 5.90
N VAL A 69 -14.77 16.02 5.97
CA VAL A 69 -14.72 14.57 6.07
C VAL A 69 -15.36 13.94 4.84
N GLY A 70 -14.70 12.94 4.29
CA GLY A 70 -15.11 12.30 3.05
C GLY A 70 -14.50 10.92 2.92
N GLY A 71 -14.87 10.22 1.85
CA GLY A 71 -14.41 8.87 1.56
C GLY A 71 -15.56 7.91 1.23
N PRO A 72 -15.26 6.62 1.10
CA PRO A 72 -16.24 5.65 0.62
C PRO A 72 -17.48 5.49 1.49
N MET A 73 -17.32 5.54 2.81
CA MET A 73 -18.44 5.56 3.74
C MET A 73 -19.41 6.72 3.46
N TYR A 74 -18.90 7.92 3.12
CA TYR A 74 -19.73 9.09 2.89
C TYR A 74 -20.46 9.02 1.55
N TYR A 75 -19.82 8.59 0.45
CA TYR A 75 -20.55 8.46 -0.82
C TYR A 75 -21.50 7.25 -0.84
N LEU A 76 -21.25 6.20 -0.04
CA LEU A 76 -22.22 5.11 0.15
C LEU A 76 -23.46 5.58 0.91
N LYS A 77 -23.27 6.36 1.98
CA LYS A 77 -24.34 6.94 2.80
C LYS A 77 -25.12 8.03 2.05
N ASN A 78 -24.43 9.02 1.50
CA ASN A 78 -25.01 10.26 0.97
C ASN A 78 -25.28 10.21 -0.54
N GLY A 79 -24.53 9.39 -1.28
CA GLY A 79 -24.72 9.21 -2.72
C GLY A 79 -25.71 8.10 -3.06
N LEU A 80 -25.62 6.95 -2.37
CA LEU A 80 -26.47 5.78 -2.64
C LEU A 80 -27.56 5.55 -1.58
N GLY A 81 -27.54 6.27 -0.46
CA GLY A 81 -28.50 6.05 0.64
C GLY A 81 -28.28 4.76 1.43
N LEU A 82 -27.20 4.02 1.17
CA LEU A 82 -26.93 2.69 1.71
C LEU A 82 -26.21 2.77 3.06
N LYS A 83 -26.93 3.18 4.11
CA LYS A 83 -26.38 3.36 5.47
C LYS A 83 -25.76 2.08 6.05
N SER A 84 -26.39 0.92 5.87
CA SER A 84 -25.83 -0.36 6.34
C SER A 84 -24.51 -0.71 5.67
N LEU A 85 -24.40 -0.48 4.35
CA LEU A 85 -23.16 -0.77 3.61
C LEU A 85 -22.06 0.22 3.99
N SER A 86 -22.39 1.49 4.21
CA SER A 86 -21.46 2.47 4.77
C SER A 86 -20.91 2.05 6.13
N PHE A 87 -21.75 1.51 7.02
CA PHE A 87 -21.31 1.07 8.34
C PHE A 87 -20.38 -0.15 8.25
N ILE A 88 -20.76 -1.15 7.45
CA ILE A 88 -19.93 -2.33 7.18
C ILE A 88 -18.58 -1.93 6.58
N PHE A 89 -18.59 -1.00 5.60
CA PHE A 89 -17.37 -0.49 4.98
C PHE A 89 -16.45 0.19 6.02
N SER A 90 -17.00 0.99 6.93
CA SER A 90 -16.22 1.63 7.99
C SER A 90 -15.56 0.61 8.92
N ILE A 91 -16.27 -0.46 9.30
CA ILE A 91 -15.69 -1.55 10.11
C ILE A 91 -14.51 -2.20 9.38
N PHE A 92 -14.70 -2.60 8.12
CA PHE A 92 -13.61 -3.20 7.34
C PHE A 92 -12.44 -2.24 7.11
N THR A 93 -12.71 -0.94 6.98
CA THR A 93 -11.66 0.09 6.87
C THR A 93 -10.83 0.15 8.14
N ILE A 94 -11.45 0.12 9.32
CA ILE A 94 -10.75 0.10 10.62
C ILE A 94 -9.91 -1.18 10.74
N LEU A 95 -10.49 -2.35 10.46
CA LEU A 95 -9.78 -3.63 10.51
C LEU A 95 -8.61 -3.70 9.52
N GLY A 96 -8.80 -3.16 8.31
CA GLY A 96 -7.76 -3.04 7.29
C GLY A 96 -6.64 -2.10 7.71
N ALA A 97 -6.98 -0.95 8.30
CA ALA A 97 -6.01 0.00 8.83
C ALA A 97 -5.17 -0.59 9.98
N LEU A 98 -5.74 -1.43 10.84
CA LEU A 98 -4.99 -2.13 11.89
C LEU A 98 -4.08 -3.21 11.30
N THR A 99 -4.60 -4.06 10.41
CA THR A 99 -3.85 -5.20 9.88
C THR A 99 -2.78 -4.76 8.88
N VAL A 100 -3.20 -4.19 7.74
CA VAL A 100 -2.31 -3.82 6.64
C VAL A 100 -1.58 -2.52 6.96
N GLY A 101 -2.30 -1.56 7.57
CA GLY A 101 -1.74 -0.26 7.89
C GLY A 101 -0.71 -0.29 9.02
N ASN A 102 -0.88 -1.14 10.04
CA ASN A 102 0.02 -1.16 11.20
C ASN A 102 0.81 -2.48 11.32
N PHE A 103 0.14 -3.63 11.50
CA PHE A 103 0.82 -4.89 11.83
C PHE A 103 1.82 -5.32 10.75
N ALA A 104 1.40 -5.28 9.48
CA ALA A 104 2.27 -5.66 8.36
C ALA A 104 3.51 -4.74 8.24
N GLN A 105 3.36 -3.44 8.55
CA GLN A 105 4.47 -2.48 8.53
C GLN A 105 5.47 -2.74 9.65
N VAL A 106 5.00 -2.88 10.88
CA VAL A 106 5.87 -3.17 12.04
C VAL A 106 6.59 -4.50 11.86
N ASN A 107 5.89 -5.54 11.36
CA ASN A 107 6.48 -6.85 11.13
C ASN A 107 7.60 -6.82 10.09
N SER A 108 7.40 -6.10 8.97
CA SER A 108 8.41 -5.96 7.92
C SER A 108 9.69 -5.28 8.39
N ILE A 109 9.59 -4.39 9.39
CA ILE A 109 10.75 -3.73 10.02
C ILE A 109 11.39 -4.64 11.07
N SER A 110 10.57 -5.35 11.85
CA SER A 110 11.04 -6.19 12.95
C SER A 110 11.77 -7.45 12.48
N LEU A 111 11.36 -8.06 11.35
CA LEU A 111 11.93 -9.33 10.89
C LEU A 111 13.44 -9.25 10.56
N PRO A 112 13.93 -8.27 9.78
CA PRO A 112 15.37 -8.11 9.54
C PRO A 112 16.15 -7.77 10.81
N LEU A 113 15.61 -6.90 11.67
CA LEU A 113 16.27 -6.47 12.90
C LEU A 113 16.37 -7.59 13.94
N ALA A 114 15.39 -8.49 13.98
CA ALA A 114 15.45 -9.69 14.80
C ALA A 114 16.62 -10.60 14.39
N LYS A 115 16.92 -10.71 13.09
CA LYS A 115 18.09 -11.44 12.59
C LYS A 115 19.42 -10.78 12.99
N MET A 116 19.40 -9.47 13.26
CA MET A 116 20.54 -8.71 13.78
C MET A 116 20.62 -8.73 15.31
N GLY A 117 19.79 -9.53 15.99
CA GLY A 117 19.80 -9.68 17.44
C GLY A 117 18.93 -8.69 18.21
N ILE A 118 18.15 -7.83 17.54
CA ILE A 118 17.27 -6.86 18.20
C ILE A 118 15.91 -7.51 18.52
N PRO A 119 15.48 -7.58 19.79
CA PRO A 119 14.21 -8.20 20.15
C PRO A 119 12.99 -7.52 19.49
N PRO A 120 12.04 -8.28 18.90
CA PRO A 120 10.84 -7.71 18.29
C PRO A 120 10.01 -6.84 19.24
N LEU A 121 9.94 -7.21 20.52
CA LEU A 121 9.21 -6.45 21.53
C LEU A 121 9.80 -5.05 21.74
N PHE A 122 11.14 -4.94 21.75
CA PHE A 122 11.82 -3.66 21.87
C PHE A 122 11.49 -2.78 20.66
N MET A 123 11.58 -3.33 19.45
CA MET A 123 11.22 -2.63 18.21
C MET A 123 9.77 -2.13 18.22
N GLY A 124 8.83 -2.98 18.66
CA GLY A 124 7.41 -2.64 18.74
C GLY A 124 7.14 -1.49 19.71
N ILE A 125 7.74 -1.52 20.90
CA ILE A 125 7.61 -0.45 21.90
C ILE A 125 8.18 0.87 21.37
N THR A 126 9.38 0.83 20.77
CA THR A 126 10.00 2.03 20.19
C THR A 126 9.14 2.62 19.08
N MET A 127 8.60 1.79 18.17
CA MET A 127 7.71 2.27 17.11
C MET A 127 6.41 2.83 17.65
N ALA A 128 5.78 2.16 18.62
CA ALA A 128 4.56 2.65 19.26
C ALA A 128 4.78 4.02 19.90
N PHE A 129 5.91 4.21 20.59
CA PHE A 129 6.29 5.48 21.19
C PHE A 129 6.51 6.58 20.14
N LEU A 130 7.32 6.32 19.11
CA LEU A 130 7.63 7.30 18.06
C LEU A 130 6.38 7.71 17.27
N VAL A 131 5.56 6.72 16.86
CA VAL A 131 4.32 6.97 16.13
C VAL A 131 3.30 7.67 17.04
N GLY A 132 3.23 7.30 18.32
CA GLY A 132 2.37 7.94 19.31
C GLY A 132 2.62 9.45 19.43
N ILE A 133 3.89 9.87 19.50
CA ILE A 133 4.26 11.30 19.54
C ILE A 133 3.73 12.06 18.32
N VAL A 134 3.74 11.42 17.15
CA VAL A 134 3.27 12.03 15.90
C VAL A 134 1.74 12.11 15.88
N ILE A 135 1.05 11.04 16.26
CA ILE A 135 -0.42 10.96 16.25
C ILE A 135 -1.05 11.95 17.24
N VAL A 136 -0.46 12.13 18.43
CA VAL A 136 -0.95 13.09 19.44
C VAL A 136 -0.99 14.52 18.90
N GLY A 137 -0.14 14.86 17.94
CA GLY A 137 -0.15 16.18 17.28
C GLY A 137 -1.23 16.35 16.19
N GLY A 138 -2.07 15.36 15.96
CA GLY A 138 -3.16 15.41 14.98
C GLY A 138 -2.73 15.38 13.51
N ILE A 139 -3.71 15.54 12.62
CA ILE A 139 -3.52 15.35 11.17
C ILE A 139 -2.53 16.34 10.54
N GLN A 140 -2.44 17.55 11.10
CA GLN A 140 -1.52 18.58 10.63
C GLN A 140 -0.06 18.18 10.86
N ARG A 141 0.25 17.58 12.03
CA ARG A 141 1.61 17.09 12.33
C ARG A 141 1.98 15.89 11.46
N ILE A 142 1.03 14.98 11.25
CA ILE A 142 1.20 13.83 10.35
C ILE A 142 1.54 14.32 8.93
N ALA A 143 0.75 15.26 8.39
CA ALA A 143 0.95 15.77 7.05
C ALA A 143 2.28 16.52 6.89
N LYS A 144 2.68 17.31 7.90
CA LYS A 144 3.96 18.01 7.90
C LYS A 144 5.15 17.04 7.92
N LEU A 145 5.12 16.01 8.77
CA LEU A 145 6.17 14.98 8.79
C LEU A 145 6.19 14.17 7.49
N ALA A 146 5.03 13.79 6.97
CA ALA A 146 4.93 13.12 5.68
C ALA A 146 5.57 13.94 4.55
N SER A 147 5.37 15.26 4.52
CA SER A 147 5.95 16.17 3.53
C SER A 147 7.48 16.19 3.50
N ILE A 148 8.12 15.82 4.61
CA ILE A 148 9.58 15.76 4.73
C ILE A 148 10.08 14.33 4.46
N ILE A 149 9.42 13.34 5.05
CA ILE A 149 9.86 11.93 5.01
C ILE A 149 9.63 11.31 3.63
N VAL A 150 8.50 11.62 2.97
CA VAL A 150 8.14 11.00 1.68
C VAL A 150 9.13 11.32 0.58
N PRO A 151 9.51 12.59 0.33
CA PRO A 151 10.50 12.91 -0.70
C PRO A 151 11.85 12.24 -0.43
N PHE A 152 12.29 12.22 0.84
CA PHE A 152 13.54 11.57 1.22
C PHE A 152 13.52 10.06 0.97
N LYS A 153 12.45 9.38 1.38
CA LYS A 153 12.26 7.94 1.16
C LYS A 153 12.19 7.62 -0.35
N ALA A 154 11.49 8.43 -1.12
CA ALA A 154 11.40 8.26 -2.58
C ALA A 154 12.78 8.45 -3.25
N ALA A 155 13.53 9.47 -2.84
CA ALA A 155 14.87 9.75 -3.37
C ALA A 155 15.86 8.60 -3.07
N LEU A 156 15.87 8.08 -1.84
CA LEU A 156 16.70 6.92 -1.49
C LEU A 156 16.32 5.67 -2.28
N TYR A 157 15.02 5.38 -2.37
CA TYR A 157 14.53 4.20 -3.09
C TYR A 157 14.85 4.27 -4.59
N LEU A 158 14.51 5.39 -5.23
CA LEU A 158 14.79 5.61 -6.65
C LEU A 158 16.28 5.69 -6.93
N GLY A 159 17.05 6.39 -6.09
CA GLY A 159 18.50 6.49 -6.23
C GLY A 159 19.19 5.13 -6.14
N GLY A 160 18.82 4.32 -5.15
CA GLY A 160 19.33 2.95 -5.01
C GLY A 160 18.96 2.05 -6.19
N ALA A 161 17.70 2.11 -6.64
CA ALA A 161 17.25 1.36 -7.80
C ALA A 161 17.98 1.78 -9.09
N LEU A 162 18.12 3.09 -9.33
CA LEU A 162 18.82 3.62 -10.50
C LEU A 162 20.31 3.25 -10.48
N LEU A 163 20.97 3.30 -9.32
CA LEU A 163 22.36 2.86 -9.18
C LEU A 163 22.52 1.39 -9.60
N ILE A 164 21.65 0.50 -9.11
CA ILE A 164 21.69 -0.92 -9.47
C ILE A 164 21.45 -1.11 -10.97
N LEU A 165 20.48 -0.39 -11.55
CA LEU A 165 20.18 -0.44 -12.98
C LEU A 165 21.35 0.04 -13.84
N ILE A 166 22.03 1.11 -13.43
CA ILE A 166 23.23 1.62 -14.15
C ILE A 166 24.36 0.61 -14.05
N MET A 167 24.59 0.01 -12.87
CA MET A 167 25.62 -1.02 -12.68
C MET A 167 25.38 -2.29 -13.50
N HIS A 168 24.11 -2.61 -13.81
CA HIS A 168 23.72 -3.81 -14.55
C HIS A 168 22.98 -3.48 -15.86
N TYR A 169 23.34 -2.37 -16.51
CA TYR A 169 22.59 -1.85 -17.66
C TYR A 169 22.45 -2.86 -18.81
N GLU A 170 23.46 -3.72 -19.00
CA GLU A 170 23.48 -4.78 -20.01
C GLU A 170 22.42 -5.86 -19.77
N SER A 171 22.04 -6.09 -18.51
CA SER A 171 21.02 -7.08 -18.14
C SER A 171 19.60 -6.56 -18.30
N ILE A 172 19.41 -5.25 -18.51
CA ILE A 172 18.09 -4.62 -18.60
C ILE A 172 17.28 -5.19 -19.77
N PRO A 173 17.80 -5.27 -21.02
CA PRO A 173 17.02 -5.81 -22.13
C PRO A 173 16.59 -7.27 -21.91
N ALA A 174 17.50 -8.11 -21.40
CA ALA A 174 17.21 -9.50 -21.08
C ALA A 174 16.14 -9.64 -19.99
N ALA A 175 16.16 -8.76 -18.98
CA ALA A 175 15.14 -8.73 -17.94
C ALA A 175 13.75 -8.37 -18.50
N PHE A 176 13.66 -7.35 -19.38
CA PHE A 176 12.41 -7.00 -20.04
C PHE A 176 11.89 -8.14 -20.92
N GLN A 177 12.78 -8.78 -21.70
CA GLN A 177 12.40 -9.93 -22.53
C GLN A 177 11.82 -11.06 -21.66
N LEU A 178 12.51 -11.42 -20.58
CA LEU A 178 12.05 -12.43 -19.64
C LEU A 178 10.69 -12.07 -19.02
N MET A 179 10.47 -10.80 -18.66
CA MET A 179 9.20 -10.32 -18.12
C MET A 179 8.05 -10.48 -19.11
N PHE A 180 8.20 -10.03 -20.35
CA PHE A 180 7.13 -10.12 -21.36
C PHE A 180 6.89 -11.55 -21.83
N GLU A 181 7.94 -12.33 -22.09
CA GLU A 181 7.79 -13.75 -22.43
C GLU A 181 7.10 -14.50 -21.30
N SER A 182 7.51 -14.28 -20.05
CA SER A 182 6.88 -14.91 -18.90
C SER A 182 5.44 -14.44 -18.70
N ALA A 183 5.08 -13.20 -19.04
CA ALA A 183 3.74 -12.65 -18.84
C ALA A 183 2.70 -13.23 -19.82
N PHE A 184 3.13 -13.58 -21.04
CA PHE A 184 2.27 -14.07 -22.12
C PHE A 184 2.48 -15.54 -22.48
N ALA A 185 3.51 -16.20 -21.94
CA ALA A 185 3.62 -17.66 -22.00
C ALA A 185 2.37 -18.31 -21.38
N PHE A 186 2.04 -19.56 -21.71
CA PHE A 186 0.83 -20.23 -21.18
C PHE A 186 0.96 -20.65 -19.68
N LYS A 187 2.09 -20.34 -19.03
CA LYS A 187 2.42 -20.69 -17.62
C LYS A 187 1.84 -19.77 -16.52
N PRO A 188 1.62 -18.45 -16.70
CA PRO A 188 0.93 -17.60 -15.72
C PRO A 188 -0.53 -17.98 -15.51
N ALA A 189 -1.17 -18.66 -16.48
CA ALA A 189 -2.45 -19.30 -16.26
C ALA A 189 -2.35 -20.38 -15.17
N VAL A 190 -1.24 -21.13 -15.12
CA VAL A 190 -0.94 -22.10 -14.05
C VAL A 190 -0.59 -21.39 -12.73
N GLY A 191 0.08 -20.23 -12.75
CA GLY A 191 0.30 -19.40 -11.56
C GLY A 191 -1.00 -18.85 -10.96
N GLY A 192 -1.96 -18.45 -11.81
CA GLY A 192 -3.33 -18.11 -11.41
C GLY A 192 -4.10 -19.32 -10.86
N ILE A 193 -3.93 -20.50 -11.46
CA ILE A 193 -4.51 -21.76 -10.96
C ILE A 193 -3.88 -22.18 -9.63
N LEU A 194 -2.57 -21.99 -9.43
CA LEU A 194 -1.87 -22.30 -8.17
C LEU A 194 -2.24 -21.28 -7.08
N GLY A 195 -2.35 -20.00 -7.41
CA GLY A 195 -2.90 -18.97 -6.51
C GLY A 195 -4.35 -19.29 -6.11
N TYR A 196 -5.18 -19.71 -7.07
CA TYR A 196 -6.53 -20.22 -6.81
C TYR A 196 -6.52 -21.49 -5.96
N SER A 197 -5.54 -22.39 -6.15
CA SER A 197 -5.38 -23.63 -5.38
C SER A 197 -4.96 -23.36 -3.94
N VAL A 198 -4.04 -22.42 -3.72
CA VAL A 198 -3.65 -21.97 -2.37
C VAL A 198 -4.83 -21.29 -1.68
N PHE A 199 -5.54 -20.39 -2.37
CA PHE A 199 -6.76 -19.77 -1.86
C PHE A 199 -7.84 -20.82 -1.52
N LYS A 200 -8.00 -21.86 -2.35
CA LYS A 200 -8.93 -22.97 -2.13
C LYS A 200 -8.49 -23.91 -1.00
N SER A 201 -7.19 -24.11 -0.78
CA SER A 201 -6.66 -24.85 0.36
C SER A 201 -6.92 -24.16 1.71
N PHE A 202 -7.01 -22.82 1.73
CA PHE A 202 -7.47 -22.09 2.92
C PHE A 202 -8.98 -22.23 3.17
N ASN A 203 -9.76 -22.64 2.17
CA ASN A 203 -11.22 -22.77 2.23
C ASN A 203 -11.71 -24.22 2.44
N CYS A 204 -10.79 -25.17 2.62
CA CYS A 204 -11.10 -26.55 2.98
C CYS A 204 -10.37 -26.95 4.26
N ARG A 205 -10.90 -26.53 5.42
CA ARG A 205 -10.74 -27.18 6.71
C ARG A 205 -11.84 -26.69 7.67
N PHE A 206 -12.94 -27.43 7.70
CA PHE A 206 -13.64 -27.74 8.95
C PHE A 206 -12.88 -28.90 9.60
#